data_AF-A0A946WT04-F1
#
_entry.id   AF-A0A946WT04-F1
#
_cell.length_a   1.000
_cell.length_b   1.000
_cell.length_c   1.000
_cell.angle_alpha   90.00
_cell.angle_beta   90.00
_cell.angle_gamma   90.00
#
_symmetry.space_group_name_H-M   'P 1'
#
loop_
_entity.id
_entity.type
_entity.pdbx_description
1 polymer ?
#
loop_
_entity_poly.entity_id
_entity_poly.type
_entity_poly.pdbx_seq_one_letter_code
_entity_poly.pdbx_strand_id
1 'polypeptide(L)'
;MSSGKGHILFGLICIFGSIFLISNYFFKPTIQDIVFYIVVGLLFALWPDVDTKSIGQKVFYTMFLIMDVYLIWKQEFRTAAYFGLIIILPVLAKHRGWTHSRLAMIIVPLPILLYPIWQTGTPDFSNLPLYAIAVTGYFSHLLIDGKIF
;
A
#
# COMPACT_ATOMS: atom_id res chain seq x y z
N MET A 1 -1.50 -21.01 -6.92
CA MET A 1 -0.82 -19.85 -6.32
C MET A 1 -0.44 -18.91 -7.45
N SER A 2 -0.95 -17.68 -7.42
CA SER A 2 -0.60 -16.71 -8.45
C SER A 2 0.83 -16.24 -8.20
N SER A 3 1.61 -16.08 -9.27
CA SER A 3 2.93 -15.44 -9.19
C SER A 3 2.75 -13.96 -8.83
N GLY A 4 3.77 -13.29 -8.29
CA GLY A 4 3.76 -11.82 -8.14
C GLY A 4 3.36 -11.07 -9.43
N LYS A 5 3.60 -11.66 -10.62
CA LYS A 5 3.11 -11.13 -11.91
C LYS A 5 1.58 -11.19 -12.06
N GLY A 6 0.94 -12.23 -11.51
CA GLY A 6 -0.51 -12.39 -11.49
C GLY A 6 -1.17 -11.34 -10.60
N HIS A 7 -0.62 -11.09 -9.42
CA HIS A 7 -1.09 -10.03 -8.53
C HIS A 7 -0.97 -8.64 -9.15
N ILE A 8 0.13 -8.35 -9.87
CA ILE A 8 0.28 -7.08 -10.60
C ILE A 8 -0.77 -6.96 -11.71
N LEU A 9 -0.93 -7.98 -12.55
CA LEU A 9 -1.86 -7.92 -13.68
C LEU A 9 -3.30 -7.71 -13.23
N PHE A 10 -3.76 -8.52 -12.28
CA PHE A 10 -5.13 -8.40 -11.77
C PHE A 10 -5.32 -7.12 -10.94
N GLY A 11 -4.29 -6.71 -10.19
CA GLY A 11 -4.27 -5.42 -9.52
C GLY A 11 -4.47 -4.27 -10.49
N LEU A 12 -3.78 -4.26 -11.63
CA LEU A 12 -3.99 -3.25 -12.68
C LEU A 12 -5.43 -3.23 -13.17
N ILE A 13 -6.04 -4.39 -13.43
CA ILE A 13 -7.44 -4.48 -13.87
C ILE A 13 -8.37 -3.82 -12.84
N CYS A 14 -8.21 -4.16 -11.56
CA CYS A 14 -9.03 -3.57 -10.47
C CYS A 14 -8.79 -2.07 -10.30
N ILE A 15 -7.53 -1.63 -10.42
CA ILE A 15 -7.15 -0.21 -10.31
C ILE A 15 -7.73 0.59 -11.47
N PHE A 16 -7.56 0.15 -12.72
CA PHE A 16 -8.14 0.83 -13.88
C PHE A 16 -9.66 0.85 -13.83
N GLY A 17 -10.30 -0.24 -13.39
CA GLY A 17 -11.74 -0.25 -13.13
C GLY A 17 -12.15 0.79 -12.09
N SER A 18 -11.39 0.93 -11.01
CA SER A 18 -11.66 1.94 -9.97
C SER A 18 -11.44 3.36 -10.47
N ILE A 19 -10.36 3.61 -11.22
CA ILE A 19 -10.10 4.91 -11.84
C ILE A 19 -11.22 5.27 -12.81
N PHE A 20 -11.71 4.31 -13.61
CA PHE A 20 -12.84 4.51 -14.50
C PHE A 20 -14.10 4.89 -13.72
N LEU A 21 -14.42 4.19 -12.64
CA LEU A 21 -15.57 4.52 -11.79
C LEU A 21 -15.43 5.91 -11.15
N ILE A 22 -14.27 6.23 -10.58
CA ILE A 22 -13.99 7.55 -9.99
C ILE A 22 -14.17 8.65 -11.03
N SER A 23 -13.57 8.46 -12.23
CA SER A 23 -13.57 9.43 -13.32
C SER A 23 -14.97 9.74 -13.87
N ASN A 24 -15.85 8.75 -13.89
CA ASN A 24 -17.19 8.89 -14.47
C ASN A 24 -18.25 9.32 -13.44
N TYR A 25 -18.10 8.96 -12.16
CA TYR A 25 -19.15 9.15 -11.17
C TYR A 25 -18.82 10.17 -10.06
N PHE A 26 -17.55 10.55 -9.87
CA PHE A 26 -17.16 11.43 -8.76
C PHE A 26 -16.47 12.70 -9.23
N PHE A 27 -15.31 12.59 -9.88
CA PHE A 27 -14.54 13.73 -10.39
C PHE A 27 -13.57 13.25 -11.46
N LYS A 28 -13.09 14.16 -12.32
CA LYS A 28 -12.08 13.84 -13.34
C LYS A 28 -10.68 14.02 -12.73
N PRO A 29 -9.91 12.94 -12.49
CA PRO A 29 -8.58 13.06 -11.93
C PRO A 29 -7.63 13.70 -12.94
N THR A 30 -6.64 14.43 -12.44
CA THR A 30 -5.55 14.93 -13.29
C THR A 30 -4.65 13.76 -13.72
N ILE A 31 -3.79 14.00 -14.72
CA ILE A 31 -2.78 12.99 -15.13
C ILE A 31 -1.88 12.60 -13.94
N GLN A 32 -1.53 13.57 -13.10
CA GLN A 32 -0.74 13.33 -11.90
C GLN A 32 -1.47 12.42 -10.91
N ASP A 33 -2.76 12.65 -10.69
CA ASP A 33 -3.58 11.79 -9.82
C ASP A 33 -3.63 10.36 -10.35
N ILE A 34 -3.82 10.19 -11.66
CA ILE A 34 -3.87 8.87 -12.31
C ILE A 34 -2.55 8.12 -12.09
N VAL A 35 -1.41 8.80 -12.27
CA VAL A 35 -0.09 8.20 -12.03
C VAL A 35 0.04 7.77 -10.57
N PHE A 36 -0.35 8.62 -9.62
CA PHE A 36 -0.32 8.25 -8.20
C PHE A 36 -1.26 7.08 -7.88
N TYR A 37 -2.47 7.05 -8.44
CA TYR A 37 -3.41 5.94 -8.26
C TYR A 37 -2.82 4.62 -8.76
N ILE A 38 -2.21 4.62 -9.95
CA ILE A 38 -1.59 3.41 -10.49
C ILE A 38 -0.43 2.96 -9.61
N VAL A 39 0.49 3.86 -9.25
CA VAL A 39 1.67 3.51 -8.44
C VAL A 39 1.27 2.99 -7.06
N VAL A 40 0.42 3.74 -6.35
CA VAL A 40 -0.01 3.37 -4.99
C VAL A 40 -0.87 2.11 -5.02
N GLY A 41 -1.82 2.01 -5.94
CA GLY A 41 -2.64 0.80 -6.08
C GLY A 41 -1.78 -0.45 -6.32
N LEU A 42 -0.76 -0.36 -7.16
CA LEU A 42 0.17 -1.47 -7.41
C LEU A 42 1.02 -1.81 -6.19
N LEU A 43 1.53 -0.82 -5.48
CA LEU A 43 2.25 -1.04 -4.23
C LEU A 43 1.37 -1.82 -3.25
N PHE A 44 0.11 -1.43 -3.07
CA PHE A 44 -0.80 -2.12 -2.16
C PHE A 44 -1.31 -3.47 -2.69
N ALA A 45 -1.31 -3.71 -4.01
CA ALA A 45 -1.52 -5.04 -4.59
C ALA A 45 -0.35 -6.00 -4.31
N LEU A 46 0.84 -5.47 -4.03
CA LEU A 46 2.04 -6.23 -3.66
C LEU A 46 2.29 -6.29 -2.16
N TRP A 47 1.68 -5.38 -1.38
CA TRP A 47 1.92 -5.24 0.06
C TRP A 47 1.70 -6.53 0.86
N PRO A 48 0.62 -7.32 0.64
CA PRO A 48 0.37 -8.50 1.46
C PRO A 48 1.55 -9.45 1.50
N ASP A 49 2.29 -9.51 0.40
CA ASP A 49 3.42 -10.41 0.15
C ASP A 49 4.76 -9.91 0.74
N VAL A 50 4.74 -8.86 1.57
CA VAL A 50 5.92 -8.33 2.27
C VAL A 50 6.52 -9.31 3.29
N ASP A 51 5.72 -10.26 3.78
CA ASP A 51 6.13 -11.33 4.71
C ASP A 51 6.75 -12.55 4.01
N THR A 52 6.86 -12.54 2.68
CA THR A 52 7.19 -13.73 1.87
C THR A 52 8.32 -13.42 0.89
N LYS A 53 9.06 -14.43 0.43
CA LYS A 53 10.11 -14.22 -0.60
C LYS A 53 9.47 -13.93 -1.96
N SER A 54 9.16 -12.67 -2.20
CA SER A 54 8.36 -12.21 -3.35
C SER A 54 8.93 -10.95 -4.00
N ILE A 55 8.30 -10.54 -5.12
CA ILE A 55 8.56 -9.23 -5.73
C ILE A 55 8.15 -8.10 -4.76
N GLY A 56 7.02 -8.27 -4.06
CA GLY A 56 6.53 -7.30 -3.08
C GLY A 56 7.54 -7.04 -1.97
N GLN A 57 8.07 -8.10 -1.36
CA GLN A 57 9.11 -7.99 -0.34
C GLN A 57 10.34 -7.23 -0.86
N LYS A 58 10.85 -7.56 -2.05
CA LYS A 58 12.01 -6.85 -2.61
C LYS A 58 11.75 -5.36 -2.79
N VAL A 59 10.58 -5.00 -3.33
CA VAL A 59 10.20 -3.58 -3.55
C VAL A 59 10.13 -2.84 -2.22
N PHE A 60 9.36 -3.36 -1.26
CA PHE A 60 9.15 -2.68 0.02
C PHE A 60 10.43 -2.60 0.86
N TYR A 61 11.19 -3.67 0.99
CA TYR A 61 12.44 -3.63 1.76
C TYR A 61 13.52 -2.76 1.13
N THR A 62 13.52 -2.60 -0.20
CA THR A 62 14.39 -1.62 -0.86
C THR A 62 13.97 -0.19 -0.51
N MET A 63 12.66 0.11 -0.57
CA MET A 63 12.13 1.43 -0.17
C MET A 63 12.41 1.73 1.30
N PHE A 64 12.21 0.75 2.18
CA PHE A 64 12.50 0.85 3.61
C PHE A 64 13.97 1.11 3.88
N LEU A 65 14.87 0.36 3.23
CA LEU A 65 16.30 0.58 3.36
C LEU A 65 16.71 1.99 2.90
N ILE A 66 16.20 2.45 1.75
CA ILE A 66 16.48 3.80 1.24
C ILE A 66 16.00 4.86 2.25
N MET A 67 14.79 4.71 2.77
CA MET A 67 14.24 5.64 3.76
C MET A 67 15.04 5.65 5.07
N ASP A 68 15.43 4.48 5.57
CA ASP A 68 16.19 4.37 6.81
C ASP A 68 17.59 5.00 6.67
N VAL A 69 18.27 4.75 5.55
CA VAL A 69 19.54 5.43 5.20
C VAL A 69 19.34 6.94 5.10
N TYR A 70 18.24 7.41 4.52
CA TYR A 70 17.92 8.84 4.45
C TYR A 70 17.74 9.45 5.85
N LEU A 71 17.00 8.79 6.75
CA LEU A 71 16.82 9.25 8.14
C LEU A 71 18.16 9.30 8.90
N ILE A 72 18.99 8.28 8.75
CA ILE A 72 20.35 8.23 9.33
C ILE A 72 21.21 9.38 8.79
N TRP A 73 21.17 9.64 7.48
CA TRP A 73 21.89 10.76 6.88
C TRP A 73 21.43 12.12 7.40
N LYS A 74 20.12 12.26 7.71
CA LYS A 74 19.56 13.43 8.39
C LYS A 74 19.81 13.48 9.89
N GLN A 75 20.55 12.51 10.44
CA GLN A 75 20.83 12.36 11.87
C GLN A 75 19.55 12.14 12.72
N GLU A 76 18.46 11.71 12.10
CA GLU A 76 17.18 11.38 12.74
C GLU A 76 17.20 9.95 13.31
N PHE A 77 18.22 9.63 14.11
CA PHE A 77 18.52 8.26 14.55
C PHE A 77 17.39 7.64 15.37
N ARG A 78 16.66 8.44 16.15
CA ARG A 78 15.50 7.97 16.93
C ARG A 78 14.36 7.51 16.01
N THR A 79 14.07 8.30 14.98
CA THR A 79 13.04 7.98 13.99
C THR A 79 13.44 6.76 13.18
N ALA A 80 14.70 6.69 12.74
CA ALA A 80 15.26 5.52 12.06
C ALA A 80 15.14 4.24 12.90
N ALA A 81 15.49 4.29 14.20
CA ALA A 81 15.40 3.13 15.08
C ALA A 81 13.96 2.59 15.22
N TYR A 82 12.97 3.47 15.40
CA TYR A 82 11.56 3.05 15.46
C TYR A 82 11.06 2.57 14.10
N PHE A 83 11.44 3.24 13.01
CA PHE A 83 11.07 2.86 11.66
C PHE A 83 11.59 1.46 11.30
N GLY A 84 12.90 1.23 11.50
CA GLY A 84 13.53 -0.08 11.33
C GLY A 84 12.89 -1.17 12.19
N LEU A 85 12.56 -0.87 13.45
CA LEU A 85 11.85 -1.81 14.33
C LEU A 85 10.48 -2.21 13.78
N ILE A 86 9.68 -1.24 13.30
CA ILE A 86 8.35 -1.49 12.75
C ILE A 86 8.43 -2.34 11.46
N ILE A 87 9.42 -2.06 10.61
CA ILE A 87 9.60 -2.76 9.33
C ILE A 87 9.97 -4.23 9.50
N ILE A 88 10.55 -4.64 10.62
CA ILE A 88 10.87 -6.04 10.88
C ILE A 88 9.58 -6.86 11.18
N LEU A 89 8.53 -6.22 11.69
CA LEU A 89 7.31 -6.91 12.15
C LEU A 89 6.62 -7.76 11.06
N PRO A 90 6.46 -7.31 9.79
CA PRO A 90 5.87 -8.14 8.76
C PRO A 90 6.69 -9.40 8.45
N VAL A 91 8.03 -9.37 8.51
CA VAL A 91 8.86 -10.57 8.26
C VAL A 91 8.86 -11.55 9.42
N LEU A 92 8.64 -11.08 10.65
CA LEU A 92 8.43 -11.95 11.80
C LEU A 92 7.04 -12.59 11.82
N ALA A 93 6.11 -12.11 10.99
CA ALA A 93 4.79 -12.71 10.89
C ALA A 93 4.87 -14.10 10.25
N LYS A 94 3.92 -14.97 10.61
CA LYS A 94 3.74 -16.25 9.90
C LYS A 94 3.43 -15.96 8.43
N HIS A 95 3.95 -16.80 7.53
CA HIS A 95 3.61 -16.72 6.12
C HIS A 95 2.09 -16.74 5.94
N ARG A 96 1.55 -15.73 5.25
CA ARG A 96 0.10 -15.51 5.07
C ARG A 96 -0.64 -15.26 6.38
N GLY A 97 0.02 -14.59 7.32
CA GLY A 97 -0.50 -14.20 8.62
C GLY A 97 -1.39 -12.96 8.54
N TRP A 98 -1.16 -12.00 9.43
CA TRP A 98 -1.99 -10.80 9.52
C TRP A 98 -1.93 -9.92 8.26
N THR A 99 -0.84 -9.97 7.49
CA THR A 99 -0.67 -9.29 6.19
C THR A 99 -1.62 -9.82 5.10
N HIS A 100 -2.31 -10.92 5.34
CA HIS A 100 -3.32 -11.48 4.43
C HIS A 100 -4.73 -11.43 5.04
N SER A 101 -4.93 -10.56 6.05
CA SER A 101 -6.23 -10.39 6.71
C SER A 101 -7.05 -9.26 6.07
N ARG A 102 -8.38 -9.39 6.13
CA ARG A 102 -9.33 -8.35 5.67
C ARG A 102 -9.18 -7.05 6.47
N LEU A 103 -8.78 -7.13 7.73
CA LEU A 103 -8.51 -5.95 8.55
C LEU A 103 -7.24 -5.22 8.09
N ALA A 104 -6.17 -5.94 7.76
CA ALA A 104 -4.95 -5.33 7.26
C ALA A 104 -5.17 -4.62 5.91
N MET A 105 -6.06 -5.12 5.06
CA MET A 105 -6.47 -4.46 3.82
C MET A 105 -7.01 -3.03 4.04
N ILE A 106 -7.70 -2.81 5.17
CA ILE A 106 -8.27 -1.51 5.53
C ILE A 106 -7.27 -0.69 6.35
N ILE A 107 -6.62 -1.31 7.34
CA ILE A 107 -5.78 -0.60 8.32
C ILE A 107 -4.45 -0.16 7.72
N VAL A 108 -3.79 -0.99 6.91
CA VAL A 108 -2.45 -0.67 6.38
C VAL A 108 -2.48 0.57 5.48
N PRO A 109 -3.48 0.79 4.60
CA PRO A 109 -3.58 2.03 3.83
C PRO A 109 -4.01 3.27 4.63
N LEU A 110 -4.56 3.15 5.85
CA LEU A 110 -5.09 4.30 6.62
C LEU A 110 -4.14 5.49 6.79
N PRO A 111 -2.82 5.31 6.96
CA PRO A 111 -1.90 6.44 7.06
C PRO A 111 -2.00 7.42 5.89
N ILE A 112 -2.45 6.99 4.69
CA ILE A 112 -2.71 7.89 3.56
C ILE A 112 -3.72 8.99 3.92
N LEU A 113 -4.71 8.69 4.75
CA LEU A 113 -5.72 9.64 5.21
C LEU A 113 -5.31 10.33 6.50
N LEU A 114 -4.83 9.55 7.47
CA LEU A 114 -4.64 10.05 8.83
C LEU A 114 -3.38 10.91 8.99
N TYR A 115 -2.32 10.62 8.24
CA TYR A 115 -1.06 11.36 8.37
C TYR A 115 -1.20 12.84 7.96
N PRO A 116 -1.80 13.18 6.81
CA PRO A 116 -2.04 14.59 6.46
C PRO A 116 -2.93 15.32 7.46
N ILE A 117 -4.01 14.69 7.94
CA ILE A 117 -4.92 15.26 8.94
C ILE A 117 -4.17 15.54 10.25
N TRP A 118 -3.32 14.61 10.67
CA TRP A 118 -2.51 14.79 11.87
C TRP A 118 -1.52 15.94 11.74
N GLN A 119 -0.89 16.10 10.57
CA GLN A 119 0.08 17.16 10.30
C GLN A 119 -0.58 18.55 10.25
N THR A 120 -1.74 18.67 9.62
CA THR A 120 -2.43 19.96 9.44
C THR A 120 -3.33 20.32 10.63
N GLY A 121 -3.74 19.34 11.42
CA GLY A 121 -4.73 19.49 12.49
C GLY A 121 -6.15 19.73 11.99
N THR A 122 -6.38 19.68 10.67
CA THR A 122 -7.69 19.94 10.05
C THR A 122 -8.24 18.67 9.41
N PRO A 123 -9.54 18.35 9.59
CA PRO A 123 -10.16 17.25 8.84
C PRO A 123 -10.14 17.54 7.34
N ASP A 124 -9.30 16.81 6.61
CA ASP A 124 -9.21 16.83 5.14
C ASP A 124 -9.30 15.40 4.59
N PHE A 125 -10.29 15.17 3.74
CA PHE A 125 -10.56 13.88 3.09
C PHE A 125 -10.25 13.90 1.59
N SER A 126 -9.48 14.89 1.13
CA SER A 126 -9.01 15.00 -0.27
C SER A 126 -8.30 13.73 -0.77
N ASN A 127 -7.60 13.01 0.12
CA ASN A 127 -6.90 11.76 -0.19
C ASN A 127 -7.79 10.50 -0.18
N LEU A 128 -9.11 10.63 0.04
CA LEU A 128 -10.05 9.51 0.05
C LEU A 128 -10.00 8.65 -1.23
N PRO A 129 -9.90 9.22 -2.45
CA PRO A 129 -9.78 8.43 -3.67
C PRO A 129 -8.47 7.63 -3.71
N LEU A 130 -7.36 8.22 -3.28
CA LEU A 130 -6.05 7.54 -3.21
C LEU A 130 -6.09 6.37 -2.22
N TYR A 131 -6.70 6.59 -1.05
CA TYR A 131 -6.93 5.53 -0.07
C TYR A 131 -7.81 4.40 -0.62
N ALA A 132 -8.91 4.75 -1.30
CA ALA A 132 -9.78 3.75 -1.93
C ALA A 132 -9.03 2.91 -2.97
N ILE A 133 -8.18 3.53 -3.78
CA ILE A 133 -7.31 2.83 -4.73
C ILE A 133 -6.31 1.90 -4.04
N ALA A 134 -5.70 2.35 -2.93
CA ALA A 134 -4.80 1.51 -2.13
C ALA A 134 -5.54 0.27 -1.58
N VAL A 135 -6.74 0.47 -1.02
CA VAL A 135 -7.60 -0.62 -0.55
C VAL A 135 -7.98 -1.56 -1.70
N THR A 136 -8.32 -1.04 -2.89
CA THR A 136 -8.61 -1.86 -4.07
C THR A 136 -7.40 -2.69 -4.50
N GLY A 137 -6.20 -2.12 -4.50
CA GLY A 137 -4.97 -2.85 -4.80
C GLY A 137 -4.81 -4.03 -3.85
N TYR A 138 -4.91 -3.78 -2.54
CA TYR A 138 -4.81 -4.83 -1.52
C TYR A 138 -5.92 -5.88 -1.66
N PHE A 139 -7.16 -5.45 -1.87
CA PHE A 139 -8.31 -6.32 -2.13
C PHE A 139 -8.04 -7.27 -3.31
N SER A 140 -7.49 -6.74 -4.41
CA SER A 140 -7.18 -7.53 -5.60
C SER A 140 -6.24 -8.70 -5.30
N HIS A 141 -5.27 -8.49 -4.40
CA HIS A 141 -4.36 -9.53 -3.96
C HIS A 141 -5.10 -10.62 -3.18
N LEU A 142 -5.87 -10.24 -2.16
CA LEU A 142 -6.60 -11.18 -1.31
C LEU A 142 -7.65 -11.98 -2.09
N LEU A 143 -8.26 -11.36 -3.11
CA LEU A 143 -9.27 -12.00 -3.95
C LEU A 143 -8.65 -13.14 -4.76
N ILE A 144 -7.51 -12.91 -5.41
CA ILE A 144 -6.79 -13.95 -6.16
C ILE A 144 -6.33 -15.08 -5.23
N ASP A 145 -5.92 -14.72 -4.02
CA ASP A 145 -5.46 -15.68 -3.01
C ASP A 145 -6.61 -16.42 -2.31
N GLY A 146 -7.87 -16.10 -2.64
CA GLY A 146 -9.05 -16.74 -2.06
C GLY A 146 -9.24 -16.45 -0.58
N LYS A 147 -8.70 -15.33 -0.07
CA LYS A 147 -8.75 -14.93 1.35
C LYS A 147 -9.93 -14.01 1.70
N ILE A 148 -10.73 -13.65 0.70
CA ILE A 148 -11.88 -12.74 0.87
C ILE A 148 -13.17 -13.46 1.26
N PHE A 149 -13.33 -14.73 0.91
CA PHE A 149 -14.51 -15.53 1.26
C PHE A 149 -14.14 -16.59 2.30
#